data_AF-A0A224YFI4-F1
#
_entry.id   AF-A0A224YFI4-F1
#
_cell.length_a   1.000
_cell.length_b   1.000
_cell.length_c   1.000
_cell.angle_alpha   90.00
_cell.angle_beta   90.00
_cell.angle_gamma   90.00
#
_symmetry.space_group_name_H-M   'P 1'
#
loop_
_entity.id
_entity.type
_entity.pdbx_description
1 polymer ?
#
loop_
_entity_poly.entity_id
_entity_poly.type
_entity_poly.pdbx_seq_one_letter_code
_entity_poly.pdbx_strand_id
1 'polypeptide(L)'
;MARNSHFFLSLWFAAIALVLSAWMCEGLFDREELKKSCKPWERFGCVSGYPGCGEKECGMEHTSDICTADCRIGCWCRGNLYRRKRDNKCVPKHECLL
;
A
#
# COMPACT_ATOMS: atom_id res chain seq x y z
N MET A 1 33.45 -24.58 -34.93
CA MET A 1 32.01 -24.21 -34.83
C MET A 1 31.71 -23.79 -33.38
N ALA A 2 32.02 -22.56 -32.98
CA ALA A 2 31.94 -22.14 -31.56
C ALA A 2 31.39 -20.71 -31.36
N ARG A 3 30.85 -20.09 -32.43
CA ARG A 3 30.33 -18.72 -32.44
C ARG A 3 28.80 -18.68 -32.48
N ASN A 4 28.13 -19.76 -32.11
CA ASN A 4 26.66 -19.81 -32.02
C ASN A 4 26.20 -19.77 -30.55
N SER A 5 26.89 -20.51 -29.67
CA SER A 5 26.50 -20.69 -28.25
C SER A 5 26.43 -19.37 -27.46
N HIS A 6 27.38 -18.45 -27.66
CA HIS A 6 27.38 -17.16 -26.96
C HIS A 6 26.24 -16.21 -27.38
N PHE A 7 25.80 -16.27 -28.65
CA PHE A 7 24.70 -15.43 -29.13
C PHE A 7 23.34 -15.92 -28.63
N PHE A 8 23.15 -17.25 -28.53
CA PHE A 8 21.93 -17.80 -27.94
C PHE A 8 21.81 -17.48 -26.46
N LEU A 9 22.91 -17.56 -25.72
CA LEU A 9 22.94 -17.16 -24.31
C LEU A 9 22.62 -15.67 -24.13
N SER A 10 23.21 -14.78 -24.94
CA SER A 10 22.95 -13.34 -24.80
C SER A 10 21.51 -12.95 -25.16
N LEU A 11 20.94 -13.54 -26.22
CA LEU A 11 19.53 -13.36 -26.57
C LEU A 11 18.60 -13.84 -25.46
N TRP A 12 18.94 -14.95 -24.81
CA TRP A 12 18.13 -15.50 -23.73
C TRP A 12 18.18 -14.64 -22.46
N PHE A 13 19.36 -14.15 -22.07
CA PHE A 13 19.48 -13.20 -20.97
C PHE A 13 18.76 -11.88 -21.25
N ALA A 14 18.83 -11.37 -22.48
CA ALA A 14 18.09 -10.17 -22.88
C ALA A 14 16.56 -10.39 -22.78
N ALA A 15 16.06 -11.56 -23.22
CA ALA A 15 14.65 -11.91 -23.08
C ALA A 15 14.22 -12.02 -21.61
N ILE A 16 15.02 -12.68 -20.77
CA ILE A 16 14.76 -12.79 -19.32
C ILE A 16 14.76 -11.39 -18.68
N ALA A 17 15.72 -10.53 -19.02
CA ALA A 17 15.79 -9.18 -18.49
C ALA A 17 14.57 -8.33 -18.90
N LEU A 18 14.08 -8.47 -20.14
CA LEU A 18 12.87 -7.79 -20.61
C LEU A 18 11.60 -8.29 -19.91
N VAL A 19 11.50 -9.58 -19.63
CA VAL A 19 10.37 -10.15 -18.87
C VAL A 19 10.42 -9.67 -17.41
N LEU A 20 11.59 -9.70 -16.78
CA LEU A 20 11.78 -9.22 -15.41
C LEU A 20 11.50 -7.71 -15.27
N SER A 21 11.93 -6.89 -16.25
CA SER A 21 11.66 -5.46 -16.23
C SER A 21 10.18 -5.14 -16.43
N ALA A 22 9.48 -5.86 -17.32
CA ALA A 22 8.03 -5.71 -17.49
C ALA A 22 7.26 -6.05 -16.20
N TRP A 23 7.62 -7.15 -15.54
CA TRP A 23 6.95 -7.59 -14.30
C TRP A 23 7.18 -6.61 -13.14
N MET A 24 8.37 -6.03 -13.04
CA MET A 24 8.68 -5.02 -12.03
C MET A 24 7.97 -3.69 -12.27
N CYS A 25 7.67 -3.35 -13.53
CA CYS A 25 6.90 -2.16 -13.88
C CYS A 25 5.43 -2.25 -13.45
N GLU A 26 4.78 -3.41 -13.58
CA GLU A 26 3.36 -3.58 -13.21
C GLU A 26 3.11 -3.29 -11.72
N GLY A 27 3.92 -3.85 -10.82
CA GLY A 27 3.75 -3.64 -9.38
C GLY A 27 4.07 -2.22 -8.89
N LEU A 28 4.94 -1.48 -9.59
CA LEU A 28 5.24 -0.09 -9.27
C LEU A 28 4.09 0.84 -9.70
N PHE A 29 3.50 0.56 -10.86
CA PHE A 29 2.40 1.33 -11.41
C PHE A 29 1.16 1.27 -10.52
N ASP A 30 0.80 0.08 -10.03
CA ASP A 30 -0.29 -0.12 -9.06
C ASP A 30 -0.12 0.73 -7.80
N ARG A 31 1.11 0.84 -7.29
CA ARG A 31 1.40 1.60 -6.07
C ARG A 31 1.28 3.11 -6.28
N GLU A 32 1.65 3.60 -7.46
CA GLU A 32 1.55 5.01 -7.80
C GLU A 32 0.09 5.42 -8.05
N GLU A 33 -0.70 4.57 -8.72
CA GLU A 33 -2.14 4.78 -8.86
C GLU A 33 -2.85 4.73 -7.50
N LEU A 34 -2.53 3.76 -6.65
CA LEU A 34 -3.07 3.67 -5.30
C LEU A 34 -2.71 4.89 -4.44
N LYS A 35 -1.52 5.44 -4.62
CA LYS A 35 -1.13 6.69 -3.95
C LYS A 35 -1.97 7.88 -4.41
N LYS A 36 -2.34 7.93 -5.70
CA LYS A 36 -3.17 9.00 -6.28
C LYS A 36 -4.65 8.86 -5.91
N SER A 37 -5.13 7.66 -5.57
CA SER A 37 -6.53 7.41 -5.20
C SER A 37 -6.88 7.77 -3.76
N CYS A 38 -5.90 8.09 -2.91
CA CYS A 38 -6.15 8.49 -1.52
C CYS A 38 -6.99 9.78 -1.43
N LYS A 39 -7.95 9.79 -0.50
CA LYS A 39 -8.85 10.93 -0.29
C LYS A 39 -8.11 12.11 0.37
N PRO A 40 -8.68 13.33 0.31
CA PRO A 40 -8.25 14.42 1.17
C PRO A 40 -8.22 13.96 2.64
N TRP A 41 -7.14 14.32 3.34
CA TRP A 41 -6.85 13.92 4.74
C TRP A 41 -6.35 12.49 4.97
N GLU A 42 -6.18 11.72 3.89
CA GLU A 42 -5.48 10.43 3.94
C GLU A 42 -4.02 10.60 3.50
N ARG A 43 -3.16 9.70 3.98
CA ARG A 43 -1.78 9.56 3.54
C ARG A 43 -1.58 8.14 3.05
N PHE A 44 -1.03 8.03 1.84
CA PHE A 44 -0.54 6.75 1.35
C PHE A 44 0.65 6.29 2.19
N GLY A 45 0.58 5.06 2.70
CA GLY A 45 1.63 4.53 3.54
C GLY A 45 1.40 3.09 3.93
N CYS A 46 2.20 2.68 4.90
CA CYS A 46 2.14 1.38 5.52
C CYS A 46 1.82 1.56 7.00
N VAL A 47 0.87 0.78 7.49
CA VAL A 47 0.55 0.71 8.91
C VAL A 47 0.48 -0.75 9.35
N SER A 48 0.67 -0.99 10.64
CA SER A 48 0.46 -2.31 11.25
C SER A 48 -0.96 -2.79 10.98
N GLY A 49 -1.12 -4.07 10.64
CA GLY A 49 -2.44 -4.67 10.52
C GLY A 49 -3.19 -4.71 11.86
N TYR A 50 -4.48 -5.04 11.76
CA TYR A 50 -5.49 -5.06 12.83
C TYR A 50 -6.25 -3.73 13.04
N PRO A 51 -7.59 -3.75 13.22
CA PRO A 51 -8.38 -2.55 13.52
C PRO A 51 -7.86 -1.82 14.76
N GLY A 52 -7.75 -0.49 14.68
CA GLY A 52 -7.27 0.35 15.78
C GLY A 52 -5.76 0.44 15.92
N CYS A 53 -4.96 -0.43 15.30
CA CYS A 53 -3.50 -0.40 15.43
C CYS A 53 -2.85 0.62 14.49
N GLY A 54 -3.13 0.47 13.21
CA GLY A 54 -2.58 1.33 12.18
C GLY A 54 -3.36 2.63 11.95
N GLU A 55 -4.64 2.61 12.30
CA GLU A 55 -5.56 3.71 12.07
C GLU A 55 -6.58 3.80 13.20
N LYS A 56 -6.91 5.03 13.59
CA LYS A 56 -7.94 5.31 14.58
C LYS A 56 -9.31 5.21 13.92
N GLU A 57 -10.22 4.45 14.50
CA GLU A 57 -11.60 4.33 14.02
C GLU A 57 -12.57 5.02 14.98
N CYS A 58 -13.59 5.69 14.45
CA CYS A 58 -14.69 6.20 15.28
C CYS A 58 -15.42 5.02 15.95
N GLY A 59 -15.71 5.16 17.25
CA GLY A 59 -16.37 4.11 18.04
C GLY A 59 -15.44 3.03 18.60
N MET A 60 -14.12 3.14 18.39
CA MET A 60 -13.14 2.36 19.13
C MET A 60 -12.50 3.23 20.22
N GLU A 61 -12.77 2.89 21.49
CA GLU A 61 -12.14 3.56 22.64
C GLU A 61 -10.68 3.12 22.84
N HIS A 62 -10.36 1.87 22.47
CA HIS A 62 -9.03 1.30 22.60
C HIS A 62 -8.49 0.84 21.25
N THR A 63 -7.31 1.33 20.90
CA THR A 63 -6.45 0.69 19.90
C THR A 63 -6.06 -0.67 20.48
N SER A 64 -6.35 -1.76 19.77
CA SER A 64 -5.96 -3.10 20.21
C SER A 64 -4.48 -3.13 20.60
N ASP A 65 -4.13 -3.64 21.78
CA ASP A 65 -2.73 -3.86 22.17
C ASP A 65 -2.06 -4.96 21.31
N ILE A 66 -2.88 -5.72 20.58
CA ILE A 66 -2.45 -6.78 19.69
C ILE A 66 -2.45 -6.24 18.26
N CYS A 67 -1.32 -5.65 17.88
CA CYS A 67 -1.04 -5.24 16.51
C CYS A 67 -0.15 -6.26 15.83
N THR A 68 -0.52 -6.68 14.62
CA THR A 68 0.34 -7.54 13.82
C THR A 68 1.47 -6.71 13.20
N ALA A 69 2.66 -7.31 13.09
CA ALA A 69 3.83 -6.68 12.47
C ALA A 69 3.76 -6.64 10.93
N ASP A 70 2.61 -6.97 10.34
CA ASP A 70 2.38 -6.88 8.91
C ASP A 70 2.27 -5.42 8.46
N CYS A 71 2.79 -5.16 7.28
CA CYS A 71 2.76 -3.85 6.65
C CYS A 71 1.60 -3.78 5.67
N ARG A 72 0.46 -3.22 6.08
CA ARG A 72 -0.68 -3.02 5.19
C ARG A 72 -0.52 -1.72 4.41
N ILE A 73 -0.26 -1.87 3.12
CA ILE A 73 -0.11 -0.75 2.19
C ILE A 73 -1.50 -0.23 1.82
N GLY A 74 -1.71 1.08 1.94
CA GLY A 74 -2.99 1.70 1.62
C GLY A 74 -3.06 3.17 1.96
N CYS A 75 -4.28 3.70 1.95
CA CYS A 75 -4.60 5.07 2.33
C CYS A 75 -5.13 5.12 3.76
N TRP A 76 -4.44 5.86 4.62
CA TRP A 76 -4.68 5.90 6.06
C TRP A 76 -4.92 7.32 6.53
N CYS A 77 -5.81 7.52 7.50
CA CYS A 77 -6.09 8.83 8.07
C CYS A 77 -4.83 9.49 8.64
N ARG A 78 -4.60 10.75 8.28
CA ARG A 78 -3.41 11.48 8.72
C ARG A 78 -3.57 12.01 10.14
N GLY A 79 -2.51 11.89 10.95
CA GLY A 79 -2.41 12.55 12.25
C GLY A 79 -3.38 11.99 13.29
N ASN A 80 -4.21 12.85 13.87
CA ASN A 80 -5.17 12.50 14.92
C ASN A 80 -6.62 12.40 14.40
N LEU A 81 -6.78 12.16 13.11
CA LEU A 81 -8.09 11.92 12.50
C LEU A 81 -8.51 10.47 12.72
N TYR A 82 -9.82 10.27 12.79
CA TYR A 82 -10.49 9.00 12.99
C TYR A 82 -11.28 8.65 11.73
N ARG A 83 -11.17 7.41 11.27
CA ARG A 83 -11.98 6.89 10.16
C ARG A 83 -13.41 6.66 10.67
N ARG A 84 -14.36 7.39 10.09
CA ARG A 84 -15.78 7.23 10.39
C ARG A 84 -16.38 6.13 9.50
N LYS A 85 -17.00 5.11 10.12
CA LYS A 85 -17.53 3.93 9.42
C LYS A 85 -18.65 4.24 8.43
N ARG A 86 -19.44 5.30 8.68
CA ARG A 86 -20.63 5.62 7.86
C ARG A 86 -20.29 6.07 6.43
N ASP A 87 -19.23 6.85 6.27
CA ASP A 87 -18.85 7.48 4.99
C ASP A 87 -17.38 7.27 4.62
N ASN A 88 -16.65 6.49 5.42
CA ASN A 88 -15.22 6.22 5.26
C ASN A 88 -14.41 7.50 5.06
N LYS A 89 -14.72 8.54 5.86
CA LYS A 89 -13.98 9.81 5.90
C LYS A 89 -13.14 9.89 7.16
N CYS A 90 -11.98 10.52 7.02
CA CYS A 90 -11.11 10.87 8.13
C CYS A 90 -11.59 12.19 8.74
N VAL A 91 -12.07 12.12 9.98
CA VAL A 91 -12.64 13.28 10.69
C VAL A 91 -12.01 13.43 12.07
N PRO A 92 -12.00 14.64 12.66
CA PRO A 92 -11.61 14.82 14.06
C PRO A 92 -12.50 14.00 15.01
N LYS A 93 -11.97 13.62 16.18
CA LYS A 93 -12.68 12.78 17.17
C LYS A 93 -14.07 13.33 17.54
N HIS A 94 -14.24 14.65 17.63
CA HIS A 94 -15.52 15.26 18.00
C HIS A 94 -16.60 15.09 16.91
N GLU A 95 -16.22 14.87 15.65
CA GLU A 95 -17.14 14.58 14.54
C GLU A 95 -17.50 13.08 14.41
N CYS A 96 -16.94 12.23 15.27
CA CYS A 96 -17.31 10.82 15.37
C CYS A 96 -18.67 10.59 16.06
N LEU A 97 -19.19 11.58 16.78
CA LEU A 97 -20.42 11.50 17.57
C LEU A 97 -21.70 11.69 16.76
N LEU A 98 -21.60 11.69 15.42
CA LEU A 98 -22.70 11.89 14.47
C LEU A 98 -23.03 10.61 13.69
#